data_AF-A0A2Z5X4H8-F1
#
_entry.id   AF-A0A2Z5X4H8-F1
#
_cell.length_a   1.000
_cell.length_b   1.000
_cell.length_c   1.000
_cell.angle_alpha   90.00
_cell.angle_beta   90.00
_cell.angle_gamma   90.00
#
_symmetry.space_group_name_H-M   'P 1'
#
loop_
_entity.id
_entity.type
_entity.pdbx_description
1 polymer ?
#
loop_
_entity_poly.entity_id
_entity_poly.type
_entity_poly.pdbx_seq_one_letter_code
_entity_poly.pdbx_strand_id
1 'polypeptide(L)'
;MLQQCRYISARTLLGLTKFDRCQSLLSETWTPVERLWHLVFISHRWGSQDDPDPSGKQLEALKRLVWRMVDIAGVIGDERVSAEAVRDRLARVPSLARQGNLQAAHLVFRTLCGGSDCAADEVARLEGDGILDLIGFWYDFSCLPQEPRTVDEEREFRQALQGIGEMILSSRVSTLVLRREQDGYLDRGWCFAESMIAGAKEDVFMPMILRTDRWDEPLAMELSGSFGTLRPEVMEMLGQWEDMAVPVEAEKAFESAVNGTAVLMLAKMDSSMSEFVVAATAMMSAGLGLFAGIQSRVALLAVGDRLDLSVDLVHVLRREGLGCRDERDYILVALLLMKSLTAIAATGDLKIWQEALARFMEGRSLILVRRDGVLTWQD
;
A
#
# COMPACT_ATOMS: atom_id res chain seq x y z
N MET A 1 13.51 -8.62 6.14
CA MET A 1 13.41 -7.17 5.83
C MET A 1 12.42 -6.46 6.74
N LEU A 2 11.18 -6.93 6.94
CA LEU A 2 10.21 -6.26 7.83
C LEU A 2 10.75 -5.87 9.23
N GLN A 3 11.61 -6.70 9.84
CA GLN A 3 12.25 -6.45 11.14
C GLN A 3 13.24 -5.28 11.17
N GLN A 4 13.66 -4.79 10.00
CA GLN A 4 14.65 -3.72 9.88
C GLN A 4 13.99 -2.34 9.69
N CYS A 5 12.67 -2.30 9.49
CA CYS A 5 11.93 -1.06 9.32
C CYS A 5 11.36 -0.56 10.65
N ARG A 6 11.15 0.75 10.74
CA ARG A 6 10.44 1.39 11.85
C ARG A 6 8.95 1.45 11.55
N TYR A 7 8.12 1.21 12.56
CA TYR A 7 6.67 1.30 12.46
C TYR A 7 6.11 2.10 13.63
N ILE A 8 5.01 2.79 13.36
CA ILE A 8 4.24 3.52 14.37
C ILE A 8 2.95 2.74 14.57
N SER A 9 2.66 2.27 15.80
CA SER A 9 1.37 1.60 16.04
C SER A 9 0.21 2.55 15.77
N ALA A 10 -0.97 2.00 15.47
CA ALA A 10 -2.19 2.80 15.31
C ALA A 10 -2.48 3.63 16.57
N ARG A 11 -2.19 3.07 17.76
CA ARG A 11 -2.31 3.78 19.04
C ARG A 11 -1.38 4.99 19.10
N THR A 12 -0.10 4.81 18.78
CA THR A 12 0.87 5.91 18.77
C THR A 12 0.49 6.97 17.72
N LEU A 13 -0.02 6.55 16.56
CA LEU A 13 -0.47 7.45 15.49
C LEU A 13 -1.57 8.42 15.96
N LEU A 14 -2.51 7.97 16.82
CA LEU A 14 -3.53 8.84 17.40
C LEU A 14 -2.95 9.95 18.30
N GLY A 15 -1.80 9.69 18.94
CA GLY A 15 -1.10 10.64 19.79
C GLY A 15 -0.28 11.68 19.01
N LEU A 16 -0.01 11.45 17.73
CA LEU A 16 0.77 12.38 16.92
C LEU A 16 0.00 13.69 16.67
N THR A 17 0.76 14.79 16.70
CA THR A 17 0.27 16.13 16.34
C THR A 17 0.66 16.52 14.92
N LYS A 18 1.74 15.93 14.38
CA LYS A 18 2.21 16.03 13.01
C LYS A 18 3.06 14.82 12.66
N PHE A 19 3.33 14.60 11.37
CA PHE A 19 4.38 13.69 10.95
C PHE A 19 5.73 14.38 11.08
N ASP A 20 6.50 13.94 12.07
CA ASP A 20 7.88 14.38 12.22
C ASP A 20 8.82 13.50 11.39
N ARG A 21 9.97 14.09 11.04
CA ARG A 21 11.07 13.35 10.42
C ARG A 21 11.45 12.17 11.29
N CYS A 22 11.85 11.08 10.65
CA CYS A 22 12.31 9.89 11.34
C CYS A 22 13.35 10.18 12.44
N GLN A 23 14.32 11.05 12.18
CA GLN A 23 15.36 11.42 13.15
C GLN A 23 14.86 12.26 14.34
N SER A 24 13.70 12.90 14.22
CA SER A 24 13.12 13.75 15.27
C SER A 24 12.21 12.98 16.22
N LEU A 25 11.86 11.74 15.87
CA LEU A 25 10.98 10.90 16.66
C LEU A 25 11.77 10.14 17.73
N LEU A 26 11.21 10.09 18.94
CA LEU A 26 11.82 9.43 20.09
C LEU A 26 11.73 7.91 19.94
N SER A 27 12.64 7.17 20.59
CA SER A 27 12.74 5.72 20.49
C SER A 27 11.44 4.98 20.84
N GLU A 28 10.67 5.51 21.78
CA GLU A 28 9.40 4.99 22.25
C GLU A 28 8.25 5.17 21.25
N THR A 29 8.44 5.98 20.21
CA THR A 29 7.48 6.11 19.09
C THR A 29 7.40 4.80 18.31
N TRP A 30 8.51 4.08 18.24
CA TRP A 30 8.65 2.90 17.40
C TRP A 30 8.06 1.67 18.07
N THR A 31 7.25 0.95 17.31
CA THR A 31 6.70 -0.33 17.73
C THR A 31 7.47 -1.48 17.09
N PRO A 32 8.01 -2.43 17.87
CA PRO A 32 8.64 -3.63 17.34
C PRO A 32 7.68 -4.42 16.44
N VAL A 33 8.15 -4.86 15.27
CA VAL A 33 7.30 -5.55 14.28
C VAL A 33 6.75 -6.89 14.78
N GLU A 34 7.40 -7.48 15.78
CA GLU A 34 6.97 -8.71 16.44
C GLU A 34 5.71 -8.51 17.28
N ARG A 35 5.41 -7.27 17.67
CA ARG A 35 4.18 -6.92 18.40
C ARG A 35 3.02 -6.56 17.47
N LEU A 36 3.30 -6.37 16.19
CA LEU A 36 2.35 -5.96 15.17
C LEU A 36 1.93 -7.19 14.40
N TRP A 37 0.64 -7.41 14.20
CA TRP A 37 0.15 -8.51 13.38
C TRP A 37 0.00 -8.08 11.93
N HIS A 38 -0.55 -6.88 11.76
CA HIS A 38 -0.80 -6.28 10.47
C HIS A 38 -0.01 -4.99 10.29
N LEU A 39 0.49 -4.77 9.07
CA LEU A 39 1.25 -3.58 8.70
C LEU A 39 0.51 -2.85 7.57
N VAL A 40 0.51 -1.53 7.63
CA VAL A 40 -0.10 -0.65 6.64
C VAL A 40 0.99 0.24 6.05
N PHE A 41 1.34 -0.02 4.79
CA PHE A 41 2.19 0.85 3.99
C PHE A 41 1.38 2.04 3.49
N ILE A 42 1.78 3.24 3.87
CA ILE A 42 1.12 4.47 3.41
C ILE A 42 1.80 4.95 2.13
N SER A 43 1.02 4.94 1.06
CA SER A 43 1.41 5.46 -0.23
C SER A 43 0.66 6.78 -0.45
N HIS A 44 1.40 7.87 -0.66
CA HIS A 44 0.84 9.21 -0.59
C HIS A 44 1.61 10.19 -1.46
N ARG A 45 0.98 11.33 -1.77
CA ARG A 45 1.65 12.43 -2.44
C ARG A 45 2.18 13.41 -1.40
N TRP A 46 3.46 13.74 -1.49
CA TRP A 46 4.04 14.82 -0.69
C TRP A 46 3.36 16.17 -1.00
N GLY A 47 2.95 16.89 0.04
CA GLY A 47 2.31 18.20 -0.06
C GLY A 47 3.26 19.32 -0.49
N SER A 48 4.53 19.22 -0.10
CA SER A 48 5.61 20.12 -0.49
C SER A 48 6.92 19.35 -0.73
N GLN A 49 8.01 20.05 -1.05
CA GLN A 49 9.32 19.42 -1.25
C GLN A 49 9.97 18.93 0.05
N ASP A 50 9.72 19.63 1.17
CA ASP A 50 10.42 19.39 2.44
C ASP A 50 9.51 18.82 3.53
N ASP A 51 8.19 18.87 3.32
CA ASP A 51 7.17 18.36 4.22
C ASP A 51 6.10 17.61 3.41
N PRO A 52 5.86 16.31 3.67
CA PRO A 52 4.84 15.54 2.98
C PRO A 52 3.41 15.93 3.36
N ASP A 53 3.18 16.48 4.56
CA ASP A 53 1.85 16.88 5.04
C ASP A 53 1.87 18.22 5.78
N PRO A 54 2.24 19.33 5.09
CA PRO A 54 2.34 20.65 5.71
C PRO A 54 0.99 21.17 6.23
N SER A 55 -0.11 20.57 5.77
CA SER A 55 -1.46 20.92 6.19
C SER A 55 -1.98 20.10 7.37
N GLY A 56 -1.30 19.00 7.73
CA GLY A 56 -1.78 18.02 8.71
C GLY A 56 -3.01 17.21 8.26
N LYS A 57 -3.46 17.35 7.01
CA LYS A 57 -4.70 16.73 6.52
C LYS A 57 -4.54 15.22 6.30
N GLN A 58 -3.35 14.76 5.95
CA GLN A 58 -3.09 13.34 5.78
C GLN A 58 -3.05 12.64 7.14
N LEU A 59 -2.39 13.24 8.13
CA LEU A 59 -2.39 12.74 9.50
C LEU A 59 -3.82 12.71 10.05
N GLU A 60 -4.58 13.79 9.87
CA GLU A 60 -5.98 13.86 10.33
C GLU A 60 -6.85 12.77 9.68
N ALA A 61 -6.70 12.52 8.37
CA ALA A 61 -7.42 11.44 7.69
C ALA A 61 -7.04 10.05 8.23
N LEU A 62 -5.75 9.81 8.50
CA LEU A 62 -5.29 8.56 9.10
C LEU A 62 -5.80 8.39 10.53
N LYS A 63 -5.85 9.46 11.34
CA LYS A 63 -6.43 9.42 12.69
C LYS A 63 -7.92 9.09 12.65
N ARG A 64 -8.68 9.67 11.71
CA ARG A 64 -10.09 9.32 11.49
C ARG A 64 -10.27 7.85 11.09
N LEU A 65 -9.41 7.34 10.21
CA LEU A 65 -9.38 5.92 9.86
C LEU A 65 -9.13 5.05 11.08
N VAL A 66 -8.16 5.41 11.92
CA VAL A 66 -7.87 4.68 13.15
C VAL A 66 -9.04 4.69 14.12
N TRP A 67 -9.68 5.83 14.36
CA TRP A 67 -10.89 5.87 15.18
C TRP A 67 -12.02 5.01 14.62
N ARG A 68 -12.18 4.98 13.29
CA ARG A 68 -13.17 4.11 12.67
C ARG A 68 -12.84 2.63 12.84
N MET A 69 -11.57 2.24 12.84
CA MET A 69 -11.16 0.87 13.17
C MET A 69 -11.53 0.51 14.61
N VAL A 70 -11.38 1.42 15.58
CA VAL A 70 -11.84 1.21 16.97
C VAL A 70 -13.35 1.01 17.03
N ASP A 71 -14.12 1.84 16.32
CA ASP A 71 -15.57 1.70 16.27
C ASP A 71 -16.00 0.35 15.71
N ILE A 72 -15.40 -0.06 14.59
CA ILE A 72 -15.70 -1.33 13.93
C ILE A 72 -15.31 -2.51 14.83
N ALA A 73 -14.10 -2.53 15.39
CA ALA A 73 -13.66 -3.60 16.28
C ALA A 73 -14.55 -3.71 17.52
N GLY A 74 -14.89 -2.57 18.14
CA GLY A 74 -15.77 -2.54 19.31
C GLY A 74 -17.23 -2.87 19.00
N VAL A 75 -17.66 -2.81 17.74
CA VAL A 75 -18.99 -3.28 17.29
C VAL A 75 -18.96 -4.78 17.01
N ILE A 76 -17.91 -5.29 16.37
CA ILE A 76 -17.77 -6.71 16.05
C ILE A 76 -17.63 -7.55 17.32
N GLY A 77 -16.92 -7.05 18.32
CA GLY A 77 -16.79 -7.71 19.63
C GLY A 77 -18.06 -7.66 20.50
N ASP A 78 -19.14 -7.02 20.05
CA ASP A 78 -20.43 -7.03 20.77
C ASP A 78 -21.26 -8.25 20.34
N GLU A 79 -21.32 -9.27 21.21
CA GLU A 79 -22.04 -10.52 20.97
C GLU A 79 -23.57 -10.39 21.09
N ARG A 80 -24.11 -9.22 21.46
CA ARG A 80 -25.55 -9.04 21.63
C ARG A 80 -26.29 -9.08 20.28
N VAL A 81 -27.37 -9.88 20.20
CA VAL A 81 -28.17 -10.07 18.96
C VAL A 81 -29.59 -9.49 19.10
N SER A 82 -29.75 -8.37 19.83
CA SER A 82 -31.05 -7.72 20.02
C SER A 82 -31.28 -6.58 19.03
N ALA A 83 -32.54 -6.17 18.84
CA ALA A 83 -32.85 -4.97 18.04
C ALA A 83 -32.21 -3.69 18.61
N GLU A 84 -31.93 -3.66 19.92
CA GLU A 84 -31.16 -2.59 20.56
C GLU A 84 -29.68 -2.65 20.20
N ALA A 85 -29.07 -3.85 20.22
CA ALA A 85 -27.69 -4.04 19.79
C ALA A 85 -27.48 -3.65 18.32
N VAL A 86 -28.44 -3.98 17.44
CA VAL A 86 -28.39 -3.54 16.03
C VAL A 86 -28.48 -2.01 15.92
N ARG A 87 -29.33 -1.34 16.74
CA ARG A 87 -29.38 0.12 16.79
C ARG A 87 -28.07 0.74 17.29
N ASP A 88 -27.48 0.18 18.35
CA ASP A 88 -26.21 0.64 18.91
C ASP A 88 -25.07 0.50 17.88
N ARG A 89 -25.01 -0.65 17.18
CA ARG A 89 -24.10 -0.89 16.05
C ARG A 89 -24.24 0.20 14.99
N LEU A 90 -25.46 0.41 14.49
CA LEU A 90 -25.72 1.36 13.39
C LEU A 90 -25.55 2.82 13.83
N ALA A 91 -25.71 3.13 15.12
CA ALA A 91 -25.39 4.45 15.65
C ALA A 91 -23.89 4.75 15.59
N ARG A 92 -23.03 3.74 15.80
CA ARG A 92 -21.56 3.88 15.77
C ARG A 92 -21.01 3.79 14.35
N VAL A 93 -21.44 2.78 13.60
CA VAL A 93 -21.02 2.49 12.22
C VAL A 93 -22.27 2.31 11.35
N PRO A 94 -22.83 3.41 10.81
CA PRO A 94 -24.11 3.37 10.11
C PRO A 94 -24.11 2.52 8.84
N SER A 95 -22.96 2.42 8.17
CA SER A 95 -22.82 1.69 6.91
C SER A 95 -21.36 1.35 6.67
N LEU A 96 -21.09 0.13 6.23
CA LEU A 96 -19.77 -0.25 5.72
C LEU A 96 -19.55 0.23 4.28
N ALA A 97 -20.61 0.53 3.52
CA ALA A 97 -20.55 0.97 2.13
C ALA A 97 -20.20 2.48 1.97
N ARG A 98 -19.32 3.01 2.83
CA ARG A 98 -18.89 4.41 2.85
C ARG A 98 -17.38 4.55 2.84
N GLN A 99 -16.90 5.64 2.25
CA GLN A 99 -15.49 6.05 2.28
C GLN A 99 -15.00 6.19 3.73
N GLY A 100 -13.84 5.60 4.02
CA GLY A 100 -13.26 5.50 5.36
C GLY A 100 -13.74 4.26 6.11
N ASN A 101 -15.05 3.96 6.07
CA ASN A 101 -15.62 2.82 6.79
C ASN A 101 -15.20 1.49 6.18
N LEU A 102 -15.29 1.34 4.86
CA LEU A 102 -14.90 0.09 4.22
C LEU A 102 -13.39 -0.17 4.34
N GLN A 103 -12.56 0.87 4.19
CA GLN A 103 -11.11 0.75 4.33
C GLN A 103 -10.74 0.35 5.77
N ALA A 104 -11.38 0.96 6.78
CA ALA A 104 -11.19 0.55 8.17
C ALA A 104 -11.65 -0.89 8.41
N ALA A 105 -12.79 -1.30 7.83
CA ALA A 105 -13.28 -2.67 7.91
C ALA A 105 -12.28 -3.69 7.36
N HIS A 106 -11.72 -3.47 6.18
CA HIS A 106 -10.72 -4.37 5.60
C HIS A 106 -9.44 -4.45 6.44
N LEU A 107 -8.98 -3.34 7.02
CA LEU A 107 -7.82 -3.34 7.91
C LEU A 107 -8.08 -4.11 9.21
N VAL A 108 -9.26 -3.94 9.81
CA VAL A 108 -9.69 -4.70 10.99
C VAL A 108 -9.78 -6.19 10.64
N PHE A 109 -10.49 -6.54 9.58
CA PHE A 109 -10.63 -7.92 9.11
C PHE A 109 -9.28 -8.60 8.92
N ARG A 110 -8.34 -7.94 8.25
CA ARG A 110 -7.00 -8.50 8.02
C ARG A 110 -6.21 -8.70 9.30
N THR A 111 -6.39 -7.82 10.28
CA THR A 111 -5.75 -7.96 11.59
C THR A 111 -6.31 -9.17 12.34
N LEU A 112 -7.63 -9.38 12.27
CA LEU A 112 -8.30 -10.53 12.88
C LEU A 112 -7.90 -11.85 12.19
N CYS A 113 -7.93 -11.92 10.86
CA CYS A 113 -7.53 -13.11 10.11
C CYS A 113 -6.03 -13.40 10.23
N GLY A 114 -5.19 -12.37 10.37
CA GLY A 114 -3.75 -12.56 10.59
C GLY A 114 -3.41 -13.14 11.97
N GLY A 115 -4.35 -13.10 12.92
CA GLY A 115 -4.22 -13.64 14.27
C GLY A 115 -4.71 -15.09 14.42
N SER A 116 -5.14 -15.77 13.36
CA SER A 116 -5.73 -17.11 13.46
C SER A 116 -4.76 -18.21 13.94
N ASP A 117 -3.46 -17.94 13.94
CA ASP A 117 -2.41 -18.84 14.43
C ASP A 117 -1.93 -18.48 15.86
N CYS A 118 -2.61 -17.57 16.56
CA CYS A 118 -2.14 -16.99 17.82
C CYS A 118 -2.60 -17.73 19.09
N ALA A 119 -1.82 -17.60 20.16
CA ALA A 119 -2.13 -18.18 21.47
C ALA A 119 -3.29 -17.43 22.15
N ALA A 120 -4.01 -18.10 23.06
CA ALA A 120 -5.19 -17.56 23.76
C ALA A 120 -4.93 -16.21 24.47
N ASP A 121 -3.72 -15.97 24.99
CA ASP A 121 -3.34 -14.72 25.65
C ASP A 121 -3.27 -13.52 24.69
N GLU A 122 -3.12 -13.76 23.38
CA GLU A 122 -3.09 -12.70 22.38
C GLU A 122 -4.48 -12.32 21.86
N VAL A 123 -5.47 -13.21 21.99
CA VAL A 123 -6.88 -12.94 21.66
C VAL A 123 -7.45 -11.85 22.56
N ALA A 124 -7.02 -11.78 23.83
CA ALA A 124 -7.39 -10.71 24.75
C ALA A 124 -6.94 -9.31 24.27
N ARG A 125 -5.97 -9.22 23.36
CA ARG A 125 -5.51 -7.95 22.76
C ARG A 125 -6.44 -7.46 21.65
N LEU A 126 -7.43 -8.25 21.24
CA LEU A 126 -8.41 -7.87 20.21
C LEU A 126 -9.63 -7.15 20.78
N GLU A 127 -9.81 -7.14 22.10
CA GLU A 127 -10.94 -6.46 22.74
C GLU A 127 -10.78 -4.93 22.72
N GLY A 128 -11.86 -4.22 22.39
CA GLY A 128 -11.94 -2.77 22.46
C GLY A 128 -10.91 -2.06 21.59
N ASP A 129 -10.08 -1.20 22.20
CA ASP A 129 -9.03 -0.46 21.49
C ASP A 129 -7.70 -1.24 21.40
N GLY A 130 -7.62 -2.46 21.93
CA GLY A 130 -6.40 -3.28 21.93
C GLY A 130 -5.90 -3.61 20.53
N ILE A 131 -6.81 -3.69 19.55
CA ILE A 131 -6.49 -3.88 18.12
C ILE A 131 -5.50 -2.82 17.61
N LEU A 132 -5.50 -1.62 18.20
CA LEU A 132 -4.60 -0.53 17.80
C LEU A 132 -3.12 -0.84 18.08
N ASP A 133 -2.84 -1.75 19.01
CA ASP A 133 -1.48 -2.18 19.33
C ASP A 133 -0.98 -3.30 18.40
N LEU A 134 -1.85 -3.83 17.54
CA LEU A 134 -1.57 -4.91 16.60
C LEU A 134 -1.40 -4.41 15.16
N ILE A 135 -1.74 -3.15 14.89
CA ILE A 135 -1.66 -2.53 13.56
C ILE A 135 -0.52 -1.52 13.56
N GLY A 136 0.45 -1.70 12.67
CA GLY A 136 1.56 -0.79 12.46
C GLY A 136 1.45 -0.01 11.16
N PHE A 137 1.74 1.28 11.20
CA PHE A 137 1.81 2.14 10.04
C PHE A 137 3.27 2.38 9.65
N TRP A 138 3.54 2.27 8.36
CA TRP A 138 4.79 2.69 7.75
C TRP A 138 4.52 3.90 6.86
N TYR A 139 5.00 5.07 7.29
CA TYR A 139 4.87 6.35 6.60
C TYR A 139 6.28 6.85 6.28
N ASP A 140 6.65 6.92 5.01
CA ASP A 140 8.04 7.08 4.53
C ASP A 140 8.84 8.14 5.31
N PHE A 141 8.30 9.33 5.48
CA PHE A 141 8.95 10.48 6.11
C PHE A 141 9.26 10.27 7.59
N SER A 142 8.37 9.56 8.29
CA SER A 142 8.52 9.24 9.71
C SER A 142 9.24 7.91 9.91
N CYS A 143 9.15 6.96 8.99
CA CYS A 143 9.71 5.61 9.18
C CYS A 143 11.07 5.40 8.53
N LEU A 144 11.53 6.33 7.68
CA LEU A 144 12.79 6.25 6.95
C LEU A 144 13.64 7.50 7.20
N PRO A 145 14.97 7.40 7.37
CA PRO A 145 15.82 8.58 7.56
C PRO A 145 15.74 9.59 6.40
N GLN A 146 15.58 10.87 6.73
CA GLN A 146 15.40 11.98 5.77
C GLN A 146 16.65 12.87 5.69
N GLU A 147 16.88 13.61 4.61
CA GLU A 147 18.06 14.50 4.50
C GLU A 147 18.03 15.70 5.46
N PRO A 148 19.16 16.14 6.07
CA PRO A 148 20.49 15.53 5.97
C PRO A 148 20.59 14.24 6.79
N ARG A 149 21.25 13.22 6.23
CA ARG A 149 21.48 11.92 6.90
C ARG A 149 22.90 11.76 7.43
N THR A 150 23.04 11.12 8.58
CA THR A 150 24.34 10.61 9.05
C THR A 150 24.81 9.41 8.21
N VAL A 151 26.06 8.97 8.38
CA VAL A 151 26.59 7.79 7.65
C VAL A 151 25.80 6.51 7.96
N ASP A 152 25.37 6.34 9.21
CA ASP A 152 24.59 5.17 9.61
C ASP A 152 23.14 5.28 9.15
N GLU A 153 22.55 6.48 9.19
CA GLU A 153 21.21 6.74 8.63
C GLU A 153 21.17 6.56 7.11
N GLU A 154 22.21 6.96 6.39
CA GLU A 154 22.34 6.72 4.95
C GLU A 154 22.40 5.21 4.69
N ARG A 155 23.18 4.45 5.47
CA ARG A 155 23.24 2.98 5.32
C ARG A 155 21.87 2.35 5.54
N GLU A 156 21.17 2.77 6.59
CA GLU A 156 19.82 2.31 6.91
C GLU A 156 18.83 2.64 5.78
N PHE A 157 18.86 3.88 5.29
CA PHE A 157 18.03 4.32 4.18
C PHE A 157 18.23 3.44 2.93
N ARG A 158 19.48 3.17 2.56
CA ARG A 158 19.77 2.34 1.37
C ARG A 158 19.26 0.92 1.54
N GLN A 159 19.47 0.34 2.72
CA GLN A 159 19.02 -1.01 3.04
C GLN A 159 17.48 -1.10 2.98
N ALA A 160 16.78 -0.14 3.56
CA ALA A 160 15.32 -0.09 3.52
C ALA A 160 14.79 0.10 2.10
N LEU A 161 15.39 0.97 1.28
CA LEU A 161 14.99 1.13 -0.12
C LEU A 161 15.20 -0.13 -0.95
N GLN A 162 16.30 -0.86 -0.76
CA GLN A 162 16.51 -2.14 -1.43
C GLN A 162 15.41 -3.15 -1.07
N GLY A 163 14.91 -3.07 0.16
CA GLY A 163 13.85 -3.92 0.69
C GLY A 163 12.43 -3.51 0.33
N ILE A 164 12.16 -2.23 0.06
CA ILE A 164 10.79 -1.67 0.09
C ILE A 164 9.77 -2.43 -0.77
N GLY A 165 10.17 -2.87 -1.97
CA GLY A 165 9.29 -3.67 -2.84
C GLY A 165 8.87 -5.00 -2.20
N GLU A 166 9.78 -5.68 -1.52
CA GLU A 166 9.49 -6.92 -0.78
C GLU A 166 8.59 -6.67 0.43
N MET A 167 8.62 -5.48 1.03
CA MET A 167 7.73 -5.09 2.13
C MET A 167 6.32 -4.93 1.58
N ILE A 168 6.17 -4.12 0.53
CA ILE A 168 4.87 -3.83 -0.10
C ILE A 168 4.21 -5.15 -0.55
N LEU A 169 4.99 -6.09 -1.08
CA LEU A 169 4.50 -7.40 -1.54
C LEU A 169 4.24 -8.41 -0.42
N SER A 170 4.69 -8.14 0.81
CA SER A 170 4.51 -9.07 1.94
C SER A 170 3.03 -9.30 2.25
N SER A 171 2.64 -10.56 2.50
CA SER A 171 1.27 -10.92 2.91
C SER A 171 0.81 -10.26 4.22
N ARG A 172 1.73 -9.76 5.05
CA ARG A 172 1.40 -9.01 6.28
C ARG A 172 1.11 -7.54 6.05
N VAL A 173 1.40 -7.01 4.86
CA VAL A 173 1.33 -5.58 4.53
C VAL A 173 0.11 -5.29 3.64
N SER A 174 -0.73 -4.35 4.06
CA SER A 174 -1.72 -3.68 3.20
C SER A 174 -1.14 -2.38 2.69
N THR A 175 -1.37 -2.05 1.43
CA THR A 175 -1.07 -0.70 0.91
C THR A 175 -2.31 0.17 1.00
N LEU A 176 -2.20 1.31 1.68
CA LEU A 176 -3.24 2.32 1.75
C LEU A 176 -2.77 3.56 0.98
N VAL A 177 -3.50 3.90 -0.07
CA VAL A 177 -3.22 5.02 -0.97
C VAL A 177 -4.06 6.22 -0.57
N LEU A 178 -3.41 7.28 -0.10
CA LEU A 178 -4.09 8.53 0.25
C LEU A 178 -4.35 9.36 -1.00
N ARG A 179 -5.62 9.61 -1.30
CA ARG A 179 -6.04 10.36 -2.49
C ARG A 179 -6.95 11.53 -2.14
N ARG A 180 -6.97 12.51 -3.03
CA ARG A 180 -8.03 13.53 -3.14
C ARG A 180 -8.34 13.75 -4.62
N GLU A 181 -9.45 14.43 -4.90
CA GLU A 181 -9.80 14.80 -6.25
C GLU A 181 -8.66 15.58 -6.92
N GLN A 182 -8.29 15.15 -8.13
CA GLN A 182 -7.30 15.80 -8.99
C GLN A 182 -5.97 16.12 -8.28
N ASP A 183 -5.47 15.19 -7.44
CA ASP A 183 -4.20 15.36 -6.74
C ASP A 183 -2.95 15.19 -7.61
N GLY A 184 -3.08 14.68 -8.83
CA GLY A 184 -1.95 14.33 -9.68
C GLY A 184 -1.06 13.26 -9.03
N TYR A 185 -1.62 12.43 -8.15
CA TYR A 185 -0.87 11.36 -7.47
C TYR A 185 -0.21 10.41 -8.47
N LEU A 186 -0.92 10.03 -9.53
CA LEU A 186 -0.41 9.12 -10.56
C LEU A 186 0.64 9.74 -11.48
N ASP A 187 0.71 11.07 -11.51
CA ASP A 187 1.73 11.79 -12.28
C ASP A 187 3.07 11.82 -11.53
N ARG A 188 3.18 11.19 -10.36
CA ARG A 188 4.40 11.13 -9.54
C ARG A 188 5.02 9.74 -9.64
N GLY A 189 6.28 9.67 -10.05
CA GLY A 189 6.96 8.39 -10.31
C GLY A 189 6.97 7.46 -9.09
N TRP A 190 7.24 7.98 -7.90
CA TRP A 190 7.21 7.21 -6.64
C TRP A 190 5.82 6.63 -6.33
N CYS A 191 4.80 7.48 -6.32
CA CYS A 191 3.41 7.09 -6.09
C CYS A 191 2.93 6.04 -7.12
N PHE A 192 3.28 6.23 -8.39
CA PHE A 192 3.01 5.28 -9.46
C PHE A 192 3.69 3.93 -9.19
N ALA A 193 4.99 3.93 -8.86
CA ALA A 193 5.73 2.70 -8.59
C ALA A 193 5.20 1.94 -7.37
N GLU A 194 4.93 2.62 -6.26
CA GLU A 194 4.33 2.01 -5.06
C GLU A 194 3.00 1.35 -5.37
N SER A 195 2.14 2.04 -6.13
CA SER A 195 0.82 1.53 -6.51
C SER A 195 0.91 0.36 -7.47
N MET A 196 1.88 0.39 -8.40
CA MET A 196 2.18 -0.72 -9.31
C MET A 196 2.70 -1.96 -8.57
N ILE A 197 3.63 -1.77 -7.64
CA ILE A 197 4.18 -2.86 -6.83
C ILE A 197 3.07 -3.48 -5.99
N ALA A 198 2.28 -2.64 -5.29
CA ALA A 198 1.16 -3.12 -4.49
C ALA A 198 0.10 -3.85 -5.33
N GLY A 199 -0.22 -3.33 -6.52
CA GLY A 199 -1.21 -3.93 -7.42
C GLY A 199 -0.76 -5.23 -8.08
N ALA A 200 0.54 -5.54 -8.06
CA ALA A 200 1.08 -6.79 -8.57
C ALA A 200 1.00 -7.94 -7.54
N LYS A 201 0.55 -7.67 -6.31
CA LYS A 201 0.35 -8.69 -5.28
C LYS A 201 -0.74 -9.68 -5.69
N GLU A 202 -0.46 -10.98 -5.59
CA GLU A 202 -1.42 -12.07 -5.85
C GLU A 202 -2.30 -12.39 -4.63
N ASP A 203 -2.76 -11.37 -3.94
CA ASP A 203 -3.57 -11.48 -2.71
C ASP A 203 -4.90 -10.74 -2.90
N VAL A 204 -5.89 -11.08 -2.08
CA VAL A 204 -7.27 -10.53 -2.06
C VAL A 204 -7.32 -9.02 -1.87
N PHE A 205 -6.22 -8.43 -1.42
CA PHE A 205 -6.15 -7.06 -0.94
C PHE A 205 -5.23 -6.23 -1.83
N MET A 206 -5.82 -5.77 -2.94
CA MET A 206 -5.30 -4.70 -3.79
C MET A 206 -5.03 -3.43 -2.95
N PRO A 207 -4.18 -2.49 -3.42
CA PRO A 207 -3.98 -1.22 -2.75
C PRO A 207 -5.33 -0.52 -2.50
N MET A 208 -5.66 -0.27 -1.24
CA MET A 208 -6.91 0.40 -0.86
C MET A 208 -6.76 1.90 -1.01
N ILE A 209 -7.70 2.56 -1.68
CA ILE A 209 -7.71 4.01 -1.76
C ILE A 209 -8.51 4.57 -0.58
N LEU A 210 -7.94 5.55 0.12
CA LEU A 210 -8.65 6.40 1.07
C LEU A 210 -8.85 7.79 0.46
N ARG A 211 -10.09 8.14 0.13
CA ARG A 211 -10.46 9.50 -0.31
C ARG A 211 -10.53 10.44 0.88
N THR A 212 -9.43 11.14 1.13
CA THR A 212 -9.26 12.07 2.26
C THR A 212 -10.20 13.28 2.19
N ASP A 213 -10.78 13.54 1.02
CA ASP A 213 -11.69 14.63 0.69
C ASP A 213 -13.17 14.23 0.68
N ARG A 214 -13.50 12.93 0.71
CA ARG A 214 -14.86 12.39 0.53
C ARG A 214 -15.27 11.49 1.69
N TRP A 215 -14.81 11.82 2.89
CA TRP A 215 -15.07 11.04 4.09
C TRP A 215 -16.58 10.85 4.33
N ASP A 216 -17.00 9.65 4.74
CA ASP A 216 -18.39 9.24 4.95
C ASP A 216 -19.29 9.29 3.69
N GLU A 217 -18.79 9.69 2.51
CA GLU A 217 -19.59 9.60 1.29
C GLU A 217 -19.87 8.13 0.91
N PRO A 218 -21.04 7.81 0.34
CA PRO A 218 -21.30 6.50 -0.21
C PRO A 218 -20.24 6.13 -1.26
N LEU A 219 -19.82 4.87 -1.24
CA LEU A 219 -18.88 4.35 -2.24
C LEU A 219 -19.53 4.34 -3.62
N ALA A 220 -18.83 4.88 -4.61
CA ALA A 220 -19.20 4.77 -6.01
C ALA A 220 -18.82 3.37 -6.53
N MET A 221 -19.62 2.37 -6.21
CA MET A 221 -19.47 1.00 -6.72
C MET A 221 -20.09 0.87 -8.11
N GLU A 222 -19.43 1.46 -9.11
CA GLU A 222 -19.80 1.28 -10.52
C GLU A 222 -19.13 0.03 -11.09
N LEU A 223 -19.84 -1.10 -10.99
CA LEU A 223 -19.43 -2.35 -11.61
C LEU A 223 -19.76 -2.31 -13.10
N SER A 224 -18.75 -2.38 -13.95
CA SER A 224 -18.87 -2.44 -15.41
C SER A 224 -18.47 -3.81 -15.97
N GLY A 225 -18.73 -4.05 -17.26
CA GLY A 225 -18.35 -5.27 -17.97
C GLY A 225 -19.06 -6.54 -17.48
N SER A 226 -18.38 -7.68 -17.56
CA SER A 226 -18.90 -9.02 -17.19
C SER A 226 -19.24 -9.17 -15.70
N PHE A 227 -18.84 -8.22 -14.86
CA PHE A 227 -19.01 -8.27 -13.42
C PHE A 227 -20.16 -7.41 -12.90
N GLY A 228 -20.85 -6.66 -13.77
CA GLY A 228 -22.09 -5.97 -13.39
C GLY A 228 -23.16 -6.93 -12.84
N THR A 229 -23.07 -8.23 -13.20
CA THR A 229 -23.93 -9.31 -12.70
C THR A 229 -23.70 -9.65 -11.22
N LEU A 230 -22.51 -9.39 -10.66
CA LEU A 230 -22.21 -9.61 -9.23
C LEU A 230 -22.69 -8.47 -8.34
N ARG A 231 -23.07 -7.32 -8.94
CA ARG A 231 -23.50 -6.13 -8.19
C ARG A 231 -24.62 -6.43 -7.19
N PRO A 232 -25.71 -7.13 -7.56
CA PRO A 232 -26.80 -7.40 -6.64
C PRO A 232 -26.34 -8.20 -5.42
N GLU A 233 -25.53 -9.23 -5.63
CA GLU A 233 -25.00 -10.09 -4.56
C GLU A 233 -24.12 -9.31 -3.59
N VAL A 234 -23.22 -8.44 -4.09
CA VAL A 234 -22.36 -7.64 -3.20
C VAL A 234 -23.16 -6.57 -2.46
N MET A 235 -24.13 -5.93 -3.12
CA MET A 235 -25.01 -4.98 -2.44
C MET A 235 -25.89 -5.65 -1.39
N GLU A 236 -26.31 -6.90 -1.62
CA GLU A 236 -27.01 -7.72 -0.63
C GLU A 236 -26.12 -8.04 0.57
N MET A 237 -24.88 -8.48 0.34
CA MET A 237 -23.90 -8.74 1.41
C MET A 237 -23.60 -7.48 2.23
N LEU A 238 -23.41 -6.32 1.59
CA LEU A 238 -23.26 -5.03 2.26
C LEU A 238 -24.53 -4.65 3.04
N GLY A 239 -25.71 -4.90 2.46
CA GLY A 239 -27.00 -4.60 3.07
C GLY A 239 -27.27 -5.39 4.35
N GLN A 240 -26.67 -6.57 4.53
CA GLN A 240 -26.78 -7.35 5.77
C GLN A 240 -26.22 -6.60 6.99
N TRP A 241 -25.26 -5.69 6.80
CA TRP A 241 -24.80 -4.81 7.87
C TRP A 241 -25.89 -3.86 8.38
N GLU A 242 -26.71 -3.37 7.46
CA GLU A 242 -27.73 -2.34 7.69
C GLU A 242 -29.11 -2.93 8.02
N ASP A 243 -29.29 -4.25 7.86
CA ASP A 243 -30.55 -4.93 8.09
C ASP A 243 -30.95 -4.91 9.58
N MET A 244 -31.98 -4.12 9.89
CA MET A 244 -32.58 -4.04 11.22
C MET A 244 -33.68 -5.10 11.46
N ALA A 245 -34.18 -5.73 10.40
CA ALA A 245 -35.28 -6.69 10.48
C ALA A 245 -34.79 -8.10 10.87
N VAL A 246 -33.54 -8.41 10.55
CA VAL A 246 -32.89 -9.68 10.91
C VAL A 246 -31.77 -9.41 11.91
N PRO A 247 -31.98 -9.67 13.21
CA PRO A 247 -30.92 -9.60 14.20
C PRO A 247 -29.86 -10.67 13.88
N VAL A 248 -28.76 -10.25 13.27
CA VAL A 248 -27.58 -11.08 12.99
C VAL A 248 -26.45 -10.59 13.89
N GLU A 249 -25.63 -11.53 14.38
CA GLU A 249 -24.36 -11.22 15.04
C GLU A 249 -23.55 -10.23 14.19
N ALA A 250 -23.01 -9.19 14.83
CA ALA A 250 -22.27 -8.14 14.12
C ALA A 250 -21.08 -8.71 13.35
N GLU A 251 -20.41 -9.72 13.90
CA GLU A 251 -19.32 -10.45 13.25
C GLU A 251 -19.76 -11.12 11.93
N LYS A 252 -20.86 -11.87 11.92
CA LYS A 252 -21.35 -12.52 10.68
C LYS A 252 -21.74 -11.52 9.60
N ALA A 253 -22.42 -10.44 9.99
CA ALA A 253 -22.78 -9.37 9.04
C ALA A 253 -21.54 -8.65 8.49
N PHE A 254 -20.53 -8.44 9.35
CA PHE A 254 -19.24 -7.88 8.96
C PHE A 254 -18.48 -8.78 7.99
N GLU A 255 -18.32 -10.07 8.30
CA GLU A 255 -17.64 -11.03 7.44
C GLU A 255 -18.29 -11.09 6.06
N SER A 256 -19.62 -11.15 6.00
CA SER A 256 -20.38 -11.14 4.76
C SER A 256 -20.07 -9.89 3.93
N ALA A 257 -20.15 -8.70 4.54
CA ALA A 257 -19.87 -7.43 3.89
C ALA A 257 -18.43 -7.34 3.35
N VAL A 258 -17.44 -7.71 4.17
CA VAL A 258 -16.02 -7.67 3.79
C VAL A 258 -15.68 -8.70 2.71
N ASN A 259 -16.25 -9.91 2.79
CA ASN A 259 -16.07 -10.93 1.76
C ASN A 259 -16.70 -10.49 0.43
N GLY A 260 -17.88 -9.89 0.46
CA GLY A 260 -18.54 -9.35 -0.73
C GLY A 260 -17.69 -8.29 -1.44
N THR A 261 -17.06 -7.38 -0.69
CA THR A 261 -16.18 -6.35 -1.28
C THR A 261 -14.81 -6.91 -1.67
N ALA A 262 -14.30 -7.91 -0.96
CA ALA A 262 -13.07 -8.60 -1.34
C ALA A 262 -13.21 -9.34 -2.68
N VAL A 263 -14.38 -9.93 -2.97
CA VAL A 263 -14.69 -10.51 -4.29
C VAL A 263 -14.58 -9.45 -5.40
N LEU A 264 -15.04 -8.22 -5.15
CA LEU A 264 -14.87 -7.13 -6.11
C LEU A 264 -13.40 -6.74 -6.31
N MET A 265 -12.60 -6.71 -5.22
CA MET A 265 -11.17 -6.42 -5.32
C MET A 265 -10.42 -7.51 -6.11
N LEU A 266 -10.76 -8.78 -5.89
CA LEU A 266 -10.19 -9.93 -6.60
C LEU A 266 -10.55 -10.00 -8.07
N ALA A 267 -11.74 -9.54 -8.44
CA ALA A 267 -12.21 -9.55 -9.82
C ALA A 267 -11.37 -8.65 -10.75
N LYS A 268 -10.33 -7.96 -10.23
CA LYS A 268 -9.41 -7.05 -10.95
C LYS A 268 -10.18 -6.16 -11.92
N MET A 269 -11.22 -5.52 -11.38
CA MET A 269 -12.24 -4.86 -12.16
C MET A 269 -11.66 -3.77 -13.05
N ASP A 270 -12.30 -3.59 -14.19
CA ASP A 270 -11.99 -2.56 -15.17
C ASP A 270 -11.96 -1.16 -14.51
N SER A 271 -11.29 -0.23 -15.19
CA SER A 271 -11.01 1.17 -14.90
C SER A 271 -12.14 2.04 -14.29
N SER A 272 -13.38 1.54 -14.17
CA SER A 272 -14.52 2.22 -13.57
C SER A 272 -14.52 2.26 -12.03
N MET A 273 -13.78 1.38 -11.34
CA MET A 273 -13.65 1.41 -9.86
C MET A 273 -12.57 2.40 -9.40
N SER A 274 -12.75 3.68 -9.76
CA SER A 274 -11.82 4.78 -9.44
C SER A 274 -11.57 4.98 -7.92
N GLU A 275 -12.43 4.41 -7.08
CA GLU A 275 -12.37 4.53 -5.62
C GLU A 275 -11.69 3.37 -4.89
N PHE A 276 -11.37 2.27 -5.57
CA PHE A 276 -10.77 1.07 -4.93
C PHE A 276 -9.51 0.57 -5.59
N VAL A 277 -9.37 0.79 -6.89
CA VAL A 277 -8.27 0.25 -7.66
C VAL A 277 -7.73 1.42 -8.46
N VAL A 278 -6.55 1.89 -8.09
CA VAL A 278 -5.89 3.01 -8.75
C VAL A 278 -5.67 2.61 -10.21
N ALA A 279 -6.58 2.99 -11.12
CA ALA A 279 -6.54 2.77 -12.57
C ALA A 279 -5.69 1.55 -13.02
N ALA A 280 -5.92 0.37 -12.40
CA ALA A 280 -4.90 -0.69 -12.44
C ALA A 280 -4.67 -1.19 -13.85
N THR A 281 -5.67 -1.18 -14.73
CA THR A 281 -5.51 -1.60 -16.13
C THR A 281 -4.60 -0.66 -16.92
N ALA A 282 -4.80 0.65 -16.83
CA ALA A 282 -3.97 1.63 -17.54
C ALA A 282 -2.56 1.66 -16.98
N MET A 283 -2.43 1.59 -15.66
CA MET A 283 -1.13 1.54 -14.99
C MET A 283 -0.39 0.23 -15.25
N MET A 284 -1.06 -0.93 -15.21
CA MET A 284 -0.45 -2.21 -15.55
C MET A 284 0.01 -2.22 -16.99
N SER A 285 -0.78 -1.68 -17.93
CA SER A 285 -0.35 -1.54 -19.32
C SER A 285 0.88 -0.63 -19.44
N ALA A 286 0.92 0.50 -18.75
CA ALA A 286 2.08 1.39 -18.73
C ALA A 286 3.30 0.70 -18.11
N GLY A 287 3.14 0.07 -16.95
CA GLY A 287 4.16 -0.72 -16.24
C GLY A 287 4.74 -1.85 -17.08
N LEU A 288 3.87 -2.65 -17.72
CA LEU A 288 4.27 -3.72 -18.64
C LEU A 288 4.93 -3.17 -19.90
N GLY A 289 4.48 -2.03 -20.41
CA GLY A 289 5.10 -1.33 -21.53
C GLY A 289 6.51 -0.82 -21.22
N LEU A 290 6.68 -0.19 -20.05
CA LEU A 290 7.99 0.23 -19.50
C LEU A 290 8.91 -1.00 -19.39
N PHE A 291 8.41 -2.07 -18.78
CA PHE A 291 9.12 -3.33 -18.55
C PHE A 291 9.56 -3.99 -19.87
N ALA A 292 8.62 -4.20 -20.79
CA ALA A 292 8.88 -4.79 -22.09
C ALA A 292 9.86 -3.95 -22.93
N GLY A 293 9.75 -2.62 -22.86
CA GLY A 293 10.65 -1.72 -23.58
C GLY A 293 12.11 -1.87 -23.14
N ILE A 294 12.37 -1.84 -21.83
CA ILE A 294 13.74 -1.95 -21.30
C ILE A 294 14.26 -3.38 -21.46
N GLN A 295 13.46 -4.39 -21.10
CA GLN A 295 13.89 -5.78 -21.18
C GLN A 295 14.21 -6.20 -22.63
N SER A 296 13.44 -5.73 -23.60
CA SER A 296 13.70 -5.98 -25.02
C SER A 296 15.06 -5.42 -25.45
N ARG A 297 15.47 -4.25 -24.94
CA ARG A 297 16.80 -3.68 -25.24
C ARG A 297 17.93 -4.47 -24.61
N VAL A 298 17.75 -4.94 -23.37
CA VAL A 298 18.71 -5.84 -22.71
C VAL A 298 18.85 -7.16 -23.49
N ALA A 299 17.73 -7.72 -23.95
CA ALA A 299 17.70 -8.96 -24.72
C ALA A 299 18.38 -8.83 -26.09
N LEU A 300 18.21 -7.68 -26.77
CA LEU A 300 18.74 -7.40 -28.10
C LEU A 300 20.19 -6.88 -28.12
N LEU A 301 20.83 -6.69 -26.97
CA LEU A 301 22.21 -6.19 -26.89
C LEU A 301 23.18 -7.13 -27.62
N ALA A 302 23.87 -6.68 -28.68
CA ALA A 302 24.81 -7.53 -29.41
C ALA A 302 26.15 -7.66 -28.68
N VAL A 303 26.97 -8.64 -29.08
CA VAL A 303 28.31 -8.84 -28.49
C VAL A 303 29.18 -7.61 -28.81
N GLY A 304 29.76 -7.02 -27.77
CA GLY A 304 30.55 -5.78 -27.86
C GLY A 304 29.75 -4.50 -27.68
N ASP A 305 28.42 -4.55 -27.76
CA ASP A 305 27.57 -3.38 -27.52
C ASP A 305 27.55 -3.01 -26.04
N ARG A 306 27.34 -1.70 -25.80
CA ARG A 306 27.22 -1.11 -24.46
C ARG A 306 25.82 -0.51 -24.32
N LEU A 307 25.17 -0.81 -23.21
CA LEU A 307 23.87 -0.27 -22.85
C LEU A 307 24.00 0.51 -21.54
N ASP A 308 23.82 1.82 -21.59
CA ASP A 308 23.71 2.63 -20.39
C ASP A 308 22.26 2.61 -19.89
N LEU A 309 21.98 1.76 -18.90
CA LEU A 309 20.63 1.64 -18.37
C LEU A 309 20.14 2.94 -17.73
N SER A 310 21.03 3.79 -17.21
CA SER A 310 20.60 5.01 -16.52
C SER A 310 19.84 5.95 -17.47
N VAL A 311 20.36 6.12 -18.69
CA VAL A 311 19.74 6.94 -19.75
C VAL A 311 18.39 6.36 -20.15
N ASP A 312 18.33 5.04 -20.33
CA ASP A 312 17.12 4.37 -20.80
C ASP A 312 16.00 4.38 -19.76
N LEU A 313 16.34 4.14 -18.49
CA LEU A 313 15.40 4.19 -17.38
C LEU A 313 14.77 5.58 -17.24
N VAL A 314 15.59 6.64 -17.32
CA VAL A 314 15.12 8.04 -17.27
C VAL A 314 14.24 8.35 -18.47
N HIS A 315 14.66 7.98 -19.68
CA HIS A 315 13.91 8.26 -20.90
C HIS A 315 12.53 7.60 -20.88
N VAL A 316 12.48 6.34 -20.46
CA VAL A 316 11.27 5.52 -20.47
C VAL A 316 10.24 6.06 -19.48
N LEU A 317 10.62 6.44 -18.25
CA LEU A 317 9.68 7.08 -17.31
C LEU A 317 9.25 8.49 -17.74
N ARG A 318 10.15 9.32 -18.27
CA ARG A 318 9.81 10.67 -18.76
C ARG A 318 8.81 10.63 -19.91
N ARG A 319 8.93 9.64 -20.80
CA ARG A 319 8.02 9.46 -21.94
C ARG A 319 6.58 9.17 -21.50
N GLU A 320 6.41 8.46 -20.38
CA GLU A 320 5.09 8.19 -19.80
C GLU A 320 4.57 9.38 -18.95
N GLY A 321 5.27 10.52 -18.92
CA GLY A 321 4.84 11.73 -18.21
C GLY A 321 4.99 11.66 -16.69
N LEU A 322 5.67 10.64 -16.16
CA LEU A 322 5.87 10.48 -14.72
C LEU A 322 6.86 11.51 -14.19
N GLY A 323 6.49 12.25 -13.15
CA GLY A 323 7.30 13.28 -12.51
C GLY A 323 8.13 12.72 -11.36
N CYS A 324 9.45 12.87 -11.45
CA CYS A 324 10.41 12.65 -10.35
C CYS A 324 11.14 13.97 -10.03
N ARG A 325 11.81 14.04 -8.87
CA ARG A 325 12.53 15.25 -8.45
C ARG A 325 13.71 15.57 -9.36
N ASP A 326 14.48 14.55 -9.71
CA ASP A 326 15.68 14.63 -10.52
C ASP A 326 15.95 13.28 -11.23
N GLU A 327 17.05 13.20 -11.99
CA GLU A 327 17.42 11.99 -12.73
C GLU A 327 17.75 10.80 -11.84
N ARG A 328 18.28 11.05 -10.64
CA ARG A 328 18.58 10.00 -9.68
C ARG A 328 17.28 9.34 -9.22
N ASP A 329 16.27 10.15 -8.91
CA ASP A 329 14.94 9.65 -8.55
C ASP A 329 14.29 8.85 -9.69
N TYR A 330 14.42 9.31 -10.94
CA TYR A 330 13.94 8.55 -12.10
C TYR A 330 14.56 7.15 -12.17
N ILE A 331 15.88 7.05 -12.08
CA ILE A 331 16.58 5.77 -12.14
C ILE A 331 16.13 4.86 -11.00
N LEU A 332 16.04 5.40 -9.78
CA LEU A 332 15.67 4.65 -8.60
C LEU A 332 14.25 4.08 -8.68
N VAL A 333 13.27 4.91 -9.04
CA VAL A 333 11.88 4.53 -9.24
C VAL A 333 11.78 3.41 -10.29
N ALA A 334 12.47 3.56 -11.42
CA ALA A 334 12.47 2.57 -12.47
C ALA A 334 13.06 1.24 -11.99
N LEU A 335 14.23 1.27 -11.32
CA LEU A 335 14.88 0.05 -10.82
C LEU A 335 14.04 -0.68 -9.79
N LEU A 336 13.37 0.03 -8.88
CA LEU A 336 12.45 -0.56 -7.90
C LEU A 336 11.25 -1.22 -8.57
N LEU A 337 10.66 -0.56 -9.57
CA LEU A 337 9.57 -1.10 -10.36
C LEU A 337 10.01 -2.37 -11.09
N MET A 338 11.14 -2.31 -11.81
CA MET A 338 11.67 -3.45 -12.58
C MET A 338 12.01 -4.64 -11.67
N LYS A 339 12.72 -4.40 -10.55
CA LYS A 339 13.05 -5.45 -9.57
C LYS A 339 11.78 -6.15 -9.07
N SER A 340 10.79 -5.37 -8.65
CA SER A 340 9.59 -5.89 -8.00
C SER A 340 8.68 -6.64 -8.99
N LEU A 341 8.46 -6.09 -10.19
CA LEU A 341 7.63 -6.75 -11.21
C LEU A 341 8.28 -8.03 -11.74
N THR A 342 9.61 -8.05 -11.90
CA THR A 342 10.35 -9.27 -12.29
C THR A 342 10.21 -10.37 -11.25
N ALA A 343 10.25 -10.02 -9.96
CA ALA A 343 10.14 -10.98 -8.88
C ALA A 343 8.78 -11.69 -8.88
N ILE A 344 7.72 -10.98 -9.27
CA ILE A 344 6.34 -11.50 -9.28
C ILE A 344 6.08 -12.34 -10.53
N ALA A 345 6.40 -11.81 -11.71
CA ALA A 345 6.07 -12.48 -12.97
C ALA A 345 6.92 -13.74 -13.21
N ALA A 346 8.02 -13.93 -12.46
CA ALA A 346 9.06 -14.91 -12.75
C ALA A 346 9.60 -14.81 -14.20
N THR A 347 9.37 -13.69 -14.88
CA THR A 347 9.79 -13.43 -16.25
C THR A 347 10.99 -12.49 -16.24
N GLY A 348 12.10 -12.94 -16.83
CA GLY A 348 13.33 -12.15 -16.92
C GLY A 348 14.36 -12.48 -15.85
N ASP A 349 15.50 -11.79 -15.93
CA ASP A 349 16.63 -12.05 -15.03
C ASP A 349 16.55 -11.13 -13.79
N LEU A 350 15.88 -11.61 -12.74
CA LEU A 350 15.77 -10.91 -11.46
C LEU A 350 17.15 -10.46 -10.93
N LYS A 351 18.21 -11.23 -11.21
CA LYS A 351 19.56 -10.90 -10.75
C LYS A 351 20.09 -9.63 -11.41
N ILE A 352 19.74 -9.37 -12.67
CA ILE A 352 20.13 -8.12 -13.36
C ILE A 352 19.53 -6.92 -12.62
N TRP A 353 18.23 -6.93 -12.31
CA TRP A 353 17.58 -5.79 -11.67
C TRP A 353 17.99 -5.62 -10.20
N GLN A 354 18.23 -6.72 -9.48
CA GLN A 354 18.80 -6.69 -8.13
C GLN A 354 20.21 -6.08 -8.12
N GLU A 355 21.10 -6.52 -9.01
CA GLU A 355 22.45 -5.97 -9.12
C GLU A 355 22.42 -4.51 -9.62
N ALA A 356 21.56 -4.16 -10.56
CA ALA A 356 21.40 -2.79 -11.04
C ALA A 356 21.03 -1.84 -9.88
N LEU A 357 20.06 -2.24 -9.05
CA LEU A 357 19.68 -1.48 -7.87
C LEU A 357 20.84 -1.37 -6.87
N ALA A 358 21.54 -2.47 -6.57
CA ALA A 358 22.70 -2.44 -5.68
C ALA A 358 23.80 -1.49 -6.19
N ARG A 359 24.19 -1.61 -7.46
CA ARG A 359 25.17 -0.76 -8.13
C ARG A 359 24.79 0.70 -8.05
N PHE A 360 23.55 1.04 -8.37
CA PHE A 360 23.05 2.41 -8.30
C PHE A 360 23.16 3.00 -6.89
N MET A 361 22.77 2.23 -5.87
CA MET A 361 22.83 2.65 -4.47
C MET A 361 24.27 2.84 -3.96
N GLU A 362 25.24 2.17 -4.59
CA GLU A 362 26.67 2.29 -4.30
C GLU A 362 27.38 3.34 -5.17
N GLY A 363 26.66 4.02 -6.08
CA GLY A 363 27.24 4.98 -7.02
C GLY A 363 28.09 4.35 -8.12
N ARG A 364 27.91 3.05 -8.40
CA ARG A 364 28.56 2.33 -9.49
C ARG A 364 27.83 2.56 -10.82
N SER A 365 28.58 2.43 -11.92
CA SER A 365 28.06 2.51 -13.29
C SER A 365 26.96 1.47 -13.57
N LEU A 366 25.91 1.87 -14.30
CA LEU A 366 24.82 1.01 -14.78
C LEU A 366 25.00 0.60 -16.26
N ILE A 367 26.25 0.51 -16.72
CA ILE A 367 26.57 0.11 -18.09
C ILE A 367 26.62 -1.43 -18.18
N LEU A 368 25.73 -1.99 -18.99
CA LEU A 368 25.74 -3.40 -19.37
C LEU A 368 26.50 -3.61 -20.68
N VAL A 369 27.29 -4.68 -20.74
CA VAL A 369 28.03 -5.10 -21.94
C VAL A 369 27.82 -6.59 -22.16
N ARG A 370 27.53 -7.00 -23.40
CA ARG A 370 27.50 -8.42 -23.75
C ARG A 370 28.88 -8.87 -24.23
N ARG A 371 29.52 -9.78 -23.48
CA ARG A 371 30.81 -10.39 -23.82
C ARG A 371 30.63 -11.89 -23.96
N ASP A 372 31.02 -12.44 -25.11
CA ASP A 372 30.91 -13.87 -25.41
C ASP A 372 29.50 -14.44 -25.14
N GLY A 373 28.47 -13.66 -25.47
CA GLY A 373 27.07 -14.00 -25.26
C GLY A 373 26.53 -13.76 -23.85
N VAL A 374 27.38 -13.44 -22.87
CA VAL A 374 27.01 -13.21 -21.46
C VAL A 374 26.89 -11.70 -21.18
N LEU A 375 25.84 -11.30 -20.47
CA LEU A 375 25.68 -9.93 -19.97
C LEU A 375 26.56 -9.72 -18.75
N THR A 376 27.37 -8.65 -18.77
CA THR A 376 28.27 -8.29 -17.69
C THR A 376 28.18 -6.80 -17.40
N TRP A 377 28.40 -6.41 -16.14
CA TRP A 377 28.48 -5.01 -15.74
C TRP A 377 29.86 -4.45 -16.03
N GLN A 378 29.90 -3.22 -16.53
CA GLN A 378 31.12 -2.45 -16.64
C GLN A 378 31.23 -1.48 -15.45
N ASP A 379 32.31 -1.64 -14.68
CA ASP A 379 32.67 -0.75 -13.58
C ASP A 379 33.15 0.63 -14.06
#